data_AF-A0A0N0MT74-F1
#
_entry.id   AF-A0A0N0MT74-F1
#
_cell.length_a   1.000
_cell.length_b   1.000
_cell.length_c   1.000
_cell.angle_alpha   90.00
_cell.angle_beta   90.00
_cell.angle_gamma   90.00
#
_symmetry.space_group_name_H-M   'P 1'
#
loop_
_entity.id
_entity.type
_entity.pdbx_description
1 polymer ?
#
loop_
_entity_poly.entity_id
_entity_poly.type
_entity_poly.pdbx_seq_one_letter_code
_entity_poly.pdbx_strand_id
1 'polypeptide(L)'
;MRYVAATVVATTLAVLVPARAAVASPSPFSGPWAGRSSHNCARDHWPWGCLAKCESGGRWHANTGNHHYGGLQFRQATWVAFGGRRYAPRADLARREQQIKVAKLVVRAQGWGAWPVCAKRYKLRGHTRVMNPGRTF
;
A
#
# COMPACT_ATOMS: atom_id res chain seq x y z
N MET A 1 12.71 74.11 28.16
CA MET A 1 13.74 73.47 29.00
C MET A 1 14.69 72.71 28.08
N ARG A 2 16.00 72.97 28.24
CA ARG A 2 17.09 72.46 27.39
C ARG A 2 17.41 71.01 27.76
N TYR A 3 17.65 70.14 26.78
CA TYR A 3 18.67 69.08 26.84
C TYR A 3 19.16 68.77 25.42
N VAL A 4 20.45 69.03 25.19
CA VAL A 4 21.24 68.56 24.06
C VAL A 4 22.23 67.56 24.65
N ALA A 5 22.25 66.34 24.13
CA ALA A 5 23.31 65.33 24.26
C ALA A 5 22.82 64.08 23.52
N ALA A 6 23.62 63.26 22.83
CA ALA A 6 25.00 63.31 22.40
C ALA A 6 25.10 62.27 21.26
N THR A 7 26.09 62.48 20.40
CA THR A 7 26.49 61.65 19.26
C THR A 7 26.70 60.16 19.59
N VAL A 8 26.29 59.27 18.68
CA VAL A 8 27.09 58.09 18.31
C VAL A 8 26.91 57.83 16.81
N VAL A 9 27.94 58.15 16.01
CA VAL A 9 28.11 57.60 14.67
C VAL A 9 28.91 56.32 14.84
N ALA A 10 28.32 55.17 14.49
CA ALA A 10 29.05 53.90 14.39
C ALA A 10 28.80 53.33 12.99
N THR A 11 29.75 53.60 12.10
CA THR A 11 29.95 52.91 10.84
C THR A 11 30.41 51.48 11.13
N THR A 12 29.96 50.48 10.35
CA THR A 12 30.84 49.48 9.68
C THR A 12 30.06 48.38 8.93
N LEU A 13 30.40 48.30 7.64
CA LEU A 13 30.67 47.10 6.82
C LEU A 13 29.54 46.08 6.58
N ALA A 14 28.89 46.25 5.42
CA ALA A 14 28.24 45.16 4.71
C ALA A 14 29.29 44.15 4.21
N VAL A 15 29.21 42.90 4.66
CA VAL A 15 29.99 41.79 4.11
C VAL A 15 29.07 40.96 3.22
N LEU A 16 29.37 40.96 1.91
CA LEU A 16 28.75 40.11 0.91
C LEU A 16 29.12 38.64 1.17
N VAL A 17 28.12 37.81 1.46
CA VAL A 17 28.27 36.35 1.54
C VAL A 17 28.17 35.77 0.12
N PRO A 18 29.20 35.09 -0.41
CA PRO A 18 29.06 34.38 -1.67
C PRO A 18 28.23 33.10 -1.46
N ALA A 19 27.10 32.99 -2.16
CA ALA A 19 26.32 31.77 -2.22
C ALA A 19 27.12 30.65 -2.94
N ARG A 20 27.54 29.63 -2.20
CA ARG A 20 28.10 28.41 -2.80
C ARG A 20 26.96 27.54 -3.33
N ALA A 21 26.82 27.48 -4.65
CA ALA A 21 25.97 26.50 -5.32
C ALA A 21 26.57 25.10 -5.13
N ALA A 22 25.85 24.23 -4.40
CA ALA A 22 26.20 22.82 -4.29
C ALA A 22 25.80 22.10 -5.58
N VAL A 23 26.78 21.58 -6.31
CA VAL A 23 26.57 20.70 -7.46
C VAL A 23 26.09 19.33 -6.97
N ALA A 24 24.85 18.97 -7.31
CA ALA A 24 24.30 17.65 -7.03
C ALA A 24 25.01 16.60 -7.91
N SER A 25 25.58 15.57 -7.29
CA SER A 25 26.14 14.42 -8.00
C SER A 25 25.02 13.62 -8.67
N PRO A 26 25.08 13.31 -9.98
CA PRO A 26 24.16 12.35 -10.57
C PRO A 26 24.50 10.94 -10.05
N SER A 27 23.60 10.37 -9.25
CA SER A 27 23.69 8.98 -8.81
C SER A 27 23.67 8.03 -10.02
N PRO A 28 24.40 6.89 -9.98
CA PRO A 28 24.55 6.02 -11.12
C PRO A 28 23.21 5.41 -11.53
N PHE A 29 22.96 5.52 -12.84
CA PHE A 29 22.00 4.76 -13.64
C PHE A 29 21.56 3.42 -13.02
N SER A 30 20.32 3.38 -12.55
CA SER A 30 19.55 2.14 -12.52
C SER A 30 19.16 1.81 -13.96
N GLY A 31 19.88 0.88 -14.58
CA GLY A 31 19.58 0.39 -15.94
C GLY A 31 18.20 -0.28 -16.04
N PRO A 32 17.75 -0.65 -17.26
CA PRO A 32 16.38 -1.11 -17.55
C PRO A 32 16.03 -2.51 -17.02
N TRP A 33 16.85 -3.08 -16.13
CA TRP A 33 16.45 -4.25 -15.35
C TRP A 33 15.58 -3.78 -14.19
N ALA A 34 14.39 -3.30 -14.54
CA ALA A 34 13.24 -3.46 -13.67
C ALA A 34 13.13 -4.97 -13.44
N GLY A 35 13.76 -5.46 -12.37
CA GLY A 35 13.64 -6.83 -11.93
C GLY A 35 12.16 -7.10 -11.90
N ARG A 36 11.70 -8.00 -12.78
CA ARG A 36 10.34 -8.56 -12.69
C ARG A 36 10.26 -9.00 -11.25
N SER A 37 9.52 -8.26 -10.42
CA SER A 37 9.28 -8.67 -9.05
C SER A 37 8.61 -10.02 -9.19
N SER A 38 9.38 -11.10 -9.04
CA SER A 38 8.83 -12.41 -8.84
C SER A 38 7.95 -12.21 -7.63
N HIS A 39 6.65 -12.27 -7.85
CA HIS A 39 5.68 -12.11 -6.78
C HIS A 39 5.96 -13.27 -5.81
N ASN A 40 6.85 -13.13 -4.84
CA ASN A 40 7.27 -14.24 -3.98
C ASN A 40 6.06 -14.79 -3.21
N CYS A 41 5.13 -13.89 -2.88
CA CYS A 41 3.79 -14.16 -2.37
C CYS A 41 2.92 -15.05 -3.28
N ALA A 42 3.27 -15.25 -4.55
CA ALA A 42 2.54 -16.13 -5.48
C ALA A 42 2.76 -17.60 -5.14
N ARG A 43 3.92 -17.93 -4.54
CA ARG A 43 4.16 -19.27 -3.99
C ARG A 43 3.22 -19.56 -2.82
N ASP A 44 2.85 -18.52 -2.08
CA ASP A 44 1.86 -18.57 -1.02
C ASP A 44 0.42 -18.46 -1.57
N HIS A 45 0.05 -19.32 -2.51
CA HIS A 45 -1.32 -19.48 -2.99
C HIS A 45 -1.81 -18.28 -3.83
N TRP A 46 -1.20 -18.10 -5.01
CA TRP A 46 -1.63 -17.13 -6.00
C TRP A 46 -3.15 -17.23 -6.32
N PRO A 47 -3.87 -16.11 -6.46
CA PRO A 47 -3.45 -14.71 -6.24
C PRO A 47 -3.61 -14.24 -4.79
N TRP A 48 -4.26 -15.03 -3.95
CA TRP A 48 -4.75 -14.62 -2.64
C TRP A 48 -3.64 -14.33 -1.62
N GLY A 49 -2.51 -15.04 -1.69
CA GLY A 49 -1.35 -14.71 -0.87
C GLY A 49 -0.81 -13.32 -1.16
N CYS A 50 -0.65 -12.98 -2.44
CA CYS A 50 -0.22 -11.65 -2.85
C CYS A 50 -1.24 -10.58 -2.49
N LEU A 51 -2.52 -10.85 -2.70
CA LEU A 51 -3.57 -9.91 -2.30
C LEU A 51 -3.52 -9.66 -0.79
N ALA A 52 -3.46 -10.71 0.02
CA ALA A 52 -3.36 -10.58 1.48
C ALA A 52 -2.06 -9.87 1.92
N LYS A 53 -0.95 -10.09 1.20
CA LYS A 53 0.30 -9.37 1.46
C LYS A 53 0.15 -7.87 1.24
N CYS A 54 -0.60 -7.48 0.21
CA CYS A 54 -0.89 -6.08 -0.06
C CYS A 54 -1.91 -5.48 0.92
N GLU A 55 -2.95 -6.25 1.29
CA GLU A 55 -4.06 -5.77 2.13
C GLU A 55 -3.72 -5.69 3.62
N SER A 56 -3.09 -6.73 4.18
CA SER A 56 -2.83 -6.83 5.64
C SER A 56 -1.38 -7.14 5.98
N GLY A 57 -0.47 -7.06 5.01
CA GLY A 57 0.91 -7.54 5.18
C GLY A 57 1.03 -9.06 5.22
N GLY A 58 -0.04 -9.81 4.91
CA GLY A 58 -0.11 -11.26 4.92
C GLY A 58 -0.68 -11.84 6.22
N ARG A 59 -1.19 -10.99 7.13
CA ARG A 59 -1.73 -11.38 8.42
C ARG A 59 -3.19 -11.80 8.29
N TRP A 60 -3.45 -13.12 8.28
CA TRP A 60 -4.80 -13.66 8.11
C TRP A 60 -5.74 -13.42 9.31
N HIS A 61 -5.17 -13.16 10.48
CA HIS A 61 -5.89 -12.82 11.72
C HIS A 61 -5.81 -11.33 12.04
N ALA A 62 -5.60 -10.46 11.04
CA ALA A 62 -5.50 -9.02 11.27
C ALA A 62 -6.82 -8.43 11.76
N ASN A 63 -6.75 -7.73 12.88
CA ASN A 63 -7.82 -6.88 13.40
C ASN A 63 -7.16 -5.66 14.04
N THR A 64 -7.05 -4.58 13.29
CA THR A 64 -6.34 -3.35 13.70
C THR A 64 -7.27 -2.25 14.18
N GLY A 65 -8.57 -2.52 14.30
CA GLY A 65 -9.57 -1.52 14.65
C GLY A 65 -9.99 -0.60 13.49
N ASN A 66 -9.56 -0.87 12.25
CA ASN A 66 -9.90 -0.06 11.08
C ASN A 66 -11.20 -0.49 10.36
N HIS A 67 -12.09 -1.22 11.06
CA HIS A 67 -13.35 -1.78 10.54
C HIS A 67 -13.22 -2.79 9.37
N HIS A 68 -12.00 -3.28 9.12
CA HIS A 68 -11.72 -4.34 8.16
C HIS A 68 -11.04 -5.51 8.88
N TYR A 69 -11.29 -6.72 8.41
CA TYR A 69 -10.93 -7.94 9.14
C TYR A 69 -10.22 -8.95 8.25
N GLY A 70 -9.23 -9.61 8.84
CA GLY A 70 -8.53 -10.76 8.28
C GLY A 70 -7.49 -10.42 7.21
N GLY A 71 -7.04 -11.45 6.50
CA GLY A 71 -5.96 -11.33 5.52
C GLY A 71 -6.32 -10.48 4.32
N LEU A 72 -7.60 -10.50 3.94
CA LEU A 72 -8.12 -9.80 2.77
C LEU A 72 -8.87 -8.52 3.13
N GLN A 73 -8.75 -8.04 4.37
CA GLN A 73 -9.36 -6.79 4.84
C GLN A 73 -10.86 -6.70 4.50
N PHE A 74 -11.64 -7.72 4.85
CA PHE A 74 -13.09 -7.70 4.62
C PHE A 74 -13.78 -6.65 5.50
N ARG A 75 -14.67 -5.85 4.91
CA ARG A 75 -15.71 -5.16 5.69
C ARG A 75 -16.69 -6.17 6.27
N GLN A 76 -17.17 -5.91 7.49
CA GLN A 76 -18.10 -6.83 8.16
C GLN A 76 -19.38 -7.07 7.35
N ALA A 77 -19.96 -6.03 6.74
CA ALA A 77 -21.16 -6.16 5.92
C ALA A 77 -20.95 -7.12 4.74
N THR A 78 -19.82 -7.00 4.03
CA THR A 78 -19.47 -7.90 2.92
C THR A 78 -19.25 -9.33 3.41
N TRP A 79 -18.56 -9.52 4.54
CA TRP A 79 -18.36 -10.84 5.13
C TRP A 79 -19.70 -11.54 5.39
N VAL A 80 -20.67 -10.81 5.97
CA VAL A 80 -22.02 -11.34 6.24
C VAL A 80 -22.78 -11.61 4.94
N ALA A 81 -22.80 -10.65 4.01
CA ALA A 81 -23.55 -10.73 2.76
C ALA A 81 -23.13 -11.93 1.89
N PHE A 82 -21.86 -12.32 1.92
CA PHE A 82 -21.32 -13.45 1.16
C PHE A 82 -21.24 -14.76 1.97
N GLY A 83 -21.99 -14.84 3.08
CA GLY A 83 -22.15 -16.06 3.86
C GLY A 83 -20.92 -16.46 4.65
N GLY A 84 -20.09 -15.50 5.06
CA GLY A 84 -18.90 -15.75 5.89
C GLY A 84 -19.24 -16.19 7.32
N ARG A 85 -20.43 -15.84 7.82
CA ARG A 85 -20.91 -16.22 9.17
C ARG A 85 -20.99 -17.73 9.41
N ARG A 86 -21.08 -18.55 8.35
CA ARG A 86 -21.01 -20.02 8.47
C ARG A 86 -19.63 -20.52 8.92
N TYR A 87 -18.60 -19.71 8.76
CA TYR A 87 -17.23 -20.04 9.13
C TYR A 87 -16.83 -19.37 10.44
N ALA A 88 -17.10 -18.07 10.56
CA ALA A 88 -16.84 -17.32 11.78
C ALA A 88 -17.66 -16.02 11.82
N PRO A 89 -17.90 -15.42 13.01
CA PRO A 89 -18.60 -14.14 13.13
C PRO A 89 -17.94 -13.00 12.35
N ARG A 90 -16.62 -13.01 12.24
CA ARG A 90 -15.80 -12.01 11.51
C ARG A 90 -14.70 -12.72 10.71
N ALA A 91 -14.17 -12.06 9.68
CA ALA A 91 -13.19 -12.67 8.80
C ALA A 91 -11.87 -13.01 9.49
N ASP A 92 -11.38 -12.18 10.43
CA ASP A 92 -10.13 -12.39 11.19
C ASP A 92 -10.16 -13.65 12.06
N LEU A 93 -11.35 -14.09 12.46
CA LEU A 93 -11.58 -15.30 13.24
C LEU A 93 -11.68 -16.56 12.38
N ALA A 94 -11.82 -16.41 11.05
CA ALA A 94 -11.89 -17.53 10.12
C ALA A 94 -10.50 -17.97 9.67
N ARG A 95 -10.36 -19.25 9.34
CA ARG A 95 -9.16 -19.78 8.70
C ARG A 95 -8.96 -19.11 7.33
N ARG A 96 -7.70 -19.00 6.91
CA ARG A 96 -7.31 -18.46 5.61
C ARG A 96 -8.13 -19.02 4.45
N GLU A 97 -8.30 -20.34 4.39
CA GLU A 97 -8.99 -21.03 3.29
C GLU A 97 -10.47 -20.64 3.26
N GLN A 98 -11.08 -20.39 4.42
CA GLN A 98 -12.46 -19.95 4.55
C GLN A 98 -12.61 -18.50 4.07
N GLN A 99 -11.67 -17.63 4.42
CA GLN A 99 -11.62 -16.26 3.89
C GLN A 99 -11.51 -16.26 2.36
N ILE A 100 -10.64 -17.11 1.80
CA ILE A 100 -10.48 -17.26 0.35
C ILE A 100 -11.76 -17.79 -0.31
N LYS A 101 -12.47 -18.73 0.32
CA LYS A 101 -13.77 -19.21 -0.20
C LYS A 101 -14.79 -18.08 -0.31
N VAL A 102 -14.91 -17.23 0.70
CA VAL A 102 -15.79 -16.06 0.66
C VAL A 102 -15.31 -15.04 -0.39
N ALA A 103 -14.00 -14.79 -0.47
CA ALA A 103 -13.42 -13.88 -1.45
C ALA A 103 -13.72 -14.29 -2.90
N LYS A 104 -13.66 -15.59 -3.20
CA LYS A 104 -14.05 -16.13 -4.51
C LYS A 104 -15.50 -15.83 -4.87
N LEU A 105 -16.41 -15.83 -3.89
CA LEU A 105 -17.81 -15.45 -4.11
C LEU A 105 -17.95 -13.95 -4.37
N VAL A 106 -17.23 -13.12 -3.62
CA VAL A 106 -17.17 -11.66 -3.85
C VAL A 106 -16.66 -11.34 -5.24
N VAL A 107 -15.53 -11.93 -5.66
CA VAL A 107 -14.99 -11.72 -7.01
C VAL A 107 -15.95 -12.20 -8.09
N ARG A 108 -16.67 -13.30 -7.86
CA ARG A 108 -17.68 -13.75 -8.83
C ARG A 108 -18.78 -12.70 -9.01
N ALA A 109 -19.28 -12.11 -7.91
CA ALA A 109 -20.38 -11.16 -7.95
C ALA A 109 -19.96 -9.74 -8.38
N GLN A 110 -18.85 -9.24 -7.86
CA GLN A 110 -18.42 -7.83 -7.98
C GLN A 110 -17.17 -7.64 -8.84
N GLY A 111 -16.50 -8.75 -9.20
CA GLY A 111 -15.21 -8.72 -9.84
C GLY A 111 -14.08 -8.34 -8.89
N TRP A 112 -12.87 -8.22 -9.45
CA TRP A 112 -11.68 -7.78 -8.73
C TRP A 112 -11.74 -6.32 -8.25
N GLY A 113 -12.77 -5.56 -8.65
CA GLY A 113 -13.02 -4.20 -8.16
C GLY A 113 -13.30 -4.10 -6.67
N ALA A 114 -13.64 -5.22 -6.00
CA ALA A 114 -13.76 -5.27 -4.54
C ALA A 114 -12.43 -5.02 -3.80
N TRP A 115 -11.28 -5.16 -4.48
CA TRP A 115 -9.95 -4.84 -3.95
C TRP A 115 -9.19 -3.92 -4.93
N PRO A 116 -9.64 -2.67 -5.14
CA PRO A 116 -9.29 -1.88 -6.31
C PRO A 116 -7.80 -1.56 -6.44
N VAL A 117 -7.12 -1.28 -5.32
CA VAL A 117 -5.69 -0.92 -5.31
C VAL A 117 -4.82 -2.16 -5.44
N CYS A 118 -5.04 -3.15 -4.58
CA CYS A 118 -4.21 -4.35 -4.52
C CYS A 118 -4.44 -5.30 -5.70
N ALA A 119 -5.68 -5.46 -6.18
CA ALA A 119 -5.95 -6.24 -7.38
C ALA A 119 -5.27 -5.65 -8.63
N LYS A 120 -5.30 -4.31 -8.77
CA LYS A 120 -4.61 -3.60 -9.86
C LYS A 120 -3.11 -3.84 -9.84
N ARG A 121 -2.48 -3.82 -8.66
CA ARG A 121 -1.04 -4.12 -8.48
C ARG A 121 -0.66 -5.48 -9.07
N TYR A 122 -1.52 -6.48 -8.91
CA TYR A 122 -1.31 -7.83 -9.41
C TYR A 122 -1.97 -8.12 -10.76
N LYS A 123 -2.45 -7.09 -11.46
CA LYS A 123 -3.14 -7.19 -12.76
C LYS A 123 -4.34 -8.15 -12.74
N LEU A 124 -5.03 -8.27 -11.61
CA LEU A 124 -6.26 -9.03 -11.47
C LEU A 124 -7.43 -8.15 -11.95
N ARG A 125 -8.19 -8.61 -12.95
CA ARG A 125 -9.22 -7.80 -13.63
C ARG A 125 -10.45 -8.62 -14.00
N GLY A 126 -11.60 -7.96 -14.10
CA GLY A 126 -12.88 -8.57 -14.43
C GLY A 126 -13.41 -9.50 -13.33
N HIS A 127 -14.22 -10.49 -13.71
CA HIS A 127 -14.89 -11.41 -12.77
C HIS A 127 -14.22 -12.77 -12.62
N THR A 128 -13.28 -13.13 -13.50
CA THR A 128 -12.72 -14.50 -13.53
C THR A 128 -11.26 -14.58 -13.99
N ARG A 129 -10.67 -13.52 -14.55
CA ARG A 129 -9.32 -13.59 -15.11
C ARG A 129 -8.26 -13.29 -14.05
N VAL A 130 -7.75 -14.34 -13.43
CA VAL A 130 -6.49 -14.31 -12.68
C VAL A 130 -5.36 -14.48 -13.68
N MET A 131 -4.62 -13.41 -13.97
CA MET A 131 -3.42 -13.53 -14.80
C MET A 131 -2.37 -14.32 -14.04
N ASN A 132 -1.80 -15.35 -14.65
CA ASN A 132 -0.73 -16.12 -14.04
C ASN A 132 0.61 -15.44 -14.36
N PRO A 133 1.37 -14.92 -13.38
CA PRO A 133 2.63 -14.23 -13.64
C PRO A 133 3.73 -15.15 -14.20
N GLY A 134 3.51 -16.46 -14.26
CA GLY A 134 4.46 -17.45 -14.80
C GLY A 134 4.18 -17.99 -16.20
N ARG A 135 3.13 -17.54 -16.91
CA ARG A 135 2.92 -17.89 -18.33
C ARG A 135 3.42 -16.76 -19.21
N THR A 136 4.68 -16.81 -19.60
CA THR A 136 5.17 -16.06 -20.76
C THR A 136 4.57 -16.68 -22.03
N PHE A 137 4.21 -15.82 -22.98
CA PHE A 137 3.86 -16.24 -24.34
C PHE A 137 5.10 -16.68 -25.10
#